data_AF-A0A386HDY5-F1
#
_entry.id   AF-A0A386HDY5-F1
#
_cell.length_a   1.000
_cell.length_b   1.000
_cell.length_c   1.000
_cell.angle_alpha   90.00
_cell.angle_beta   90.00
_cell.angle_gamma   90.00
#
_symmetry.space_group_name_H-M   'P 1'
#
loop_
_entity.id
_entity.type
_entity.pdbx_description
1 polymer ?
#
loop_
_entity_poly.entity_id
_entity_poly.type
_entity_poly.pdbx_seq_one_letter_code
_entity_poly.pdbx_strand_id
1 'polypeptide(L)'
;MVERLQTNLDQQLELLESLKAVVAQEQQLLCSGRIQGMVLQGVTEQKSSILATLAYLDQTRLTTEKTINIQAPYSSVNELATRWQRILALAEKLQYSNLHNGLLLQQHIEYNTQALAVLNTRHGQTLYGPDGHSKGASLLGRKIGI
;
A
#
# COMPACT_ATOMS: atom_id res chain seq x y z
N MET A 1 -25.58 -28.72 0.44
CA MET A 1 -25.69 -27.23 0.46
C MET A 1 -24.78 -26.62 1.51
N VAL A 2 -24.79 -27.10 2.76
CA VAL A 2 -23.83 -26.70 3.81
C VAL A 2 -22.37 -26.96 3.41
N GLU A 3 -22.09 -28.11 2.76
CA GLU A 3 -20.75 -28.40 2.21
C GLU A 3 -20.24 -27.35 1.22
N ARG A 4 -21.12 -26.76 0.38
CA ARG A 4 -20.72 -25.71 -0.56
C ARG A 4 -20.28 -24.43 0.14
N LEU A 5 -20.98 -24.07 1.22
CA LEU A 5 -20.62 -22.93 2.06
C LEU A 5 -19.29 -23.19 2.78
N GLN A 6 -19.09 -24.41 3.29
CA GLN A 6 -17.85 -24.80 3.94
C GLN A 6 -16.65 -24.74 2.98
N THR A 7 -16.76 -25.33 1.79
CA THR A 7 -15.71 -25.25 0.76
C THR A 7 -15.42 -23.81 0.35
N ASN A 8 -16.45 -22.96 0.25
CA ASN A 8 -16.25 -21.54 -0.05
C ASN A 8 -15.47 -20.82 1.06
N LEU A 9 -15.81 -21.06 2.33
CA LEU A 9 -15.07 -20.48 3.46
C LEU A 9 -13.63 -21.00 3.53
N ASP A 10 -13.39 -22.28 3.26
CA ASP A 10 -12.04 -22.85 3.22
C ASP A 10 -11.21 -22.20 2.10
N GLN A 11 -11.79 -22.00 0.91
CA GLN A 11 -11.13 -21.28 -0.19
C GLN A 11 -10.84 -19.81 0.15
N GLN A 12 -11.77 -19.11 0.82
CA GLN A 12 -11.53 -17.74 1.28
C GLN A 12 -10.37 -17.68 2.28
N LEU A 13 -10.28 -18.66 3.18
CA LEU A 13 -9.21 -18.74 4.17
C LEU A 13 -7.85 -18.97 3.51
N GLU A 14 -7.75 -19.91 2.56
CA GLU A 14 -6.52 -20.15 1.78
C GLU A 14 -6.07 -18.88 1.02
N LEU A 15 -7.01 -18.18 0.38
CA LEU A 15 -6.71 -16.92 -0.32
C LEU A 15 -6.24 -15.83 0.64
N LEU A 16 -6.83 -15.72 1.83
CA LEU A 16 -6.39 -14.75 2.85
C LEU A 16 -5.00 -15.07 3.39
N GLU A 17 -4.65 -16.35 3.55
CA GLU A 17 -3.30 -16.76 3.92
C GLU A 17 -2.28 -16.44 2.82
N SER A 18 -2.64 -16.65 1.55
CA SER A 18 -1.84 -16.22 0.40
C SER A 18 -1.69 -14.70 0.34
N LEU A 19 -2.78 -13.95 0.54
CA LEU A 19 -2.76 -12.48 0.58
C LEU A 19 -1.83 -11.95 1.68
N LYS A 20 -1.78 -12.62 2.83
CA LYS A 20 -0.85 -12.28 3.91
C LYS A 20 0.61 -12.40 3.50
N ALA A 21 0.98 -13.43 2.76
CA ALA A 21 2.34 -13.57 2.25
C ALA A 21 2.69 -12.43 1.27
N VAL A 22 1.77 -12.09 0.36
CA VAL A 22 1.94 -11.01 -0.62
C VAL A 22 2.09 -9.65 0.05
N VAL A 23 1.26 -9.34 1.06
CA VAL A 23 1.33 -8.07 1.81
C VAL A 23 2.62 -7.97 2.63
N ALA A 24 3.10 -9.09 3.20
CA ALA A 24 4.38 -9.11 3.90
C ALA A 24 5.56 -8.87 2.94
N GLN A 25 5.50 -9.45 1.73
CA GLN A 25 6.48 -9.19 0.68
C GLN A 25 6.45 -7.72 0.22
N GLU A 26 5.26 -7.14 0.04
CA GLU A 26 5.08 -5.70 -0.24
C GLU A 26 5.75 -4.84 0.83
N GLN A 27 5.52 -5.14 2.11
CA GLN A 27 6.13 -4.42 3.22
C GLN A 27 7.66 -4.51 3.20
N GLN A 28 8.23 -5.70 2.97
CA GLN A 28 9.68 -5.88 2.86
C GLN A 28 10.29 -5.07 1.73
N LEU A 29 9.62 -4.99 0.58
CA LEU A 29 10.06 -4.19 -0.56
C LEU A 29 10.01 -2.69 -0.25
N LEU A 30 8.98 -2.22 0.47
CA LEU A 30 8.86 -0.82 0.89
C LEU A 30 9.89 -0.43 1.97
N CYS A 31 10.29 -1.39 2.81
CA CYS A 31 11.34 -1.19 3.81
C CYS A 31 12.75 -1.31 3.21
N SER A 32 12.91 -1.98 2.07
CA SER A 32 14.18 -2.00 1.37
C SER A 32 14.47 -0.59 0.85
N GLY A 33 15.58 0.02 1.28
CA GLY A 33 15.86 1.44 1.09
C GLY A 33 15.92 1.95 -0.36
N ARG A 34 15.68 1.08 -1.36
CA ARG A 34 15.39 1.44 -2.75
C ARG A 34 14.13 0.72 -3.20
N ILE A 35 13.11 1.50 -3.59
CA ILE A 35 11.86 0.94 -4.11
C ILE A 35 12.12 0.36 -5.50
N GLN A 36 12.05 -0.96 -5.62
CA GLN A 36 12.15 -1.66 -6.89
C GLN A 36 10.77 -1.64 -7.59
N GLY A 37 10.47 -0.56 -8.32
CA GLY A 37 9.12 -0.29 -8.88
C GLY A 37 8.51 -1.44 -9.68
N MET A 38 9.31 -2.15 -10.49
CA MET A 38 8.82 -3.30 -11.27
C MET A 38 8.44 -4.51 -10.41
N VAL A 39 9.19 -4.77 -9.33
CA VAL A 39 8.86 -5.87 -8.40
C VAL A 39 7.64 -5.49 -7.55
N LEU A 40 7.57 -4.23 -7.10
CA LEU A 40 6.41 -3.71 -6.36
C LEU A 40 5.13 -3.76 -7.19
N GLN A 41 5.23 -3.42 -8.48
CA GLN A 41 4.10 -3.52 -9.41
C GLN A 41 3.61 -4.97 -9.52
N GLY A 42 4.49 -5.95 -9.71
CA GLY A 42 4.10 -7.36 -9.77
C GLY A 42 3.41 -7.86 -8.49
N VAL A 43 3.92 -7.45 -7.31
CA VAL A 43 3.30 -7.76 -6.02
C VAL A 43 1.91 -7.09 -5.88
N THR A 44 1.76 -5.87 -6.37
CA THR A 44 0.49 -5.12 -6.36
C THR A 44 -0.54 -5.75 -7.29
N GLU A 45 -0.13 -6.22 -8.46
CA GLU A 45 -0.98 -6.95 -9.41
C GLU A 45 -1.44 -8.29 -8.80
N GLN A 46 -0.55 -9.04 -8.17
CA GLN A 46 -0.89 -10.29 -7.48
C GLN A 46 -1.91 -10.05 -6.35
N LYS A 47 -1.68 -9.02 -5.53
CA LYS A 47 -2.63 -8.58 -4.48
C LYS A 47 -4.00 -8.26 -5.06
N SER A 48 -4.05 -7.52 -6.18
CA SER A 48 -5.28 -7.15 -6.87
C SER A 48 -6.04 -8.37 -7.41
N SER A 49 -5.32 -9.33 -7.99
CA SER A 49 -5.89 -10.60 -8.45
C SER A 49 -6.52 -11.39 -7.30
N ILE A 50 -5.81 -11.54 -6.17
CA ILE A 50 -6.33 -12.25 -4.99
C ILE A 50 -7.57 -11.56 -4.43
N LEU A 51 -7.57 -10.23 -4.34
CA LEU A 51 -8.73 -9.47 -3.87
C LEU A 51 -9.94 -9.62 -4.80
N ALA A 52 -9.73 -9.65 -6.12
CA ALA A 52 -10.81 -9.90 -7.08
C ALA A 52 -11.41 -11.31 -6.90
N THR A 53 -10.59 -12.33 -6.71
CA THR A 53 -11.06 -13.69 -6.43
C THR A 53 -11.78 -13.76 -5.08
N LEU A 54 -11.26 -13.09 -4.04
CA LEU A 54 -11.90 -13.04 -2.73
C LEU A 54 -13.28 -12.38 -2.79
N ALA A 55 -13.44 -11.30 -3.56
CA ALA A 55 -14.73 -10.64 -3.77
C ALA A 55 -15.74 -11.56 -4.48
N TYR A 56 -15.28 -12.35 -5.46
CA TYR A 56 -16.12 -13.35 -6.11
C TYR A 56 -16.57 -14.46 -5.15
N LEU A 57 -15.66 -14.95 -4.30
CA LEU A 57 -16.01 -15.94 -3.29
C LEU A 57 -16.99 -15.38 -2.25
N ASP A 58 -16.86 -14.12 -1.86
CA ASP A 58 -17.80 -13.49 -0.91
C ASP A 58 -19.20 -13.31 -1.51
N GLN A 59 -19.31 -12.94 -2.79
CA GLN A 59 -20.59 -12.97 -3.52
C GLN A 59 -21.21 -14.39 -3.52
N THR A 60 -20.38 -15.41 -3.73
CA THR A 60 -20.81 -16.81 -3.71
C THR A 60 -21.26 -17.25 -2.30
N ARG A 61 -20.57 -16.77 -1.26
CA ARG A 61 -20.97 -16.95 0.14
C ARG A 61 -22.35 -16.36 0.38
N LEU A 62 -22.56 -15.09 0.03
CA LEU A 62 -23.83 -14.37 0.23
C LEU A 62 -25.02 -15.01 -0.50
N THR A 63 -24.82 -15.50 -1.73
CA THR A 63 -25.88 -16.21 -2.48
C THR A 63 -26.20 -17.57 -1.84
N THR A 64 -25.19 -18.27 -1.35
CA THR A 64 -25.36 -19.55 -0.64
C THR A 64 -26.05 -19.34 0.71
N GLU A 65 -25.69 -18.31 1.46
CA GLU A 65 -26.35 -17.91 2.72
C GLU A 65 -27.85 -17.64 2.52
N LYS A 66 -28.21 -16.87 1.49
CA LYS A 66 -29.62 -16.60 1.15
C LYS A 66 -30.38 -17.89 0.83
N THR A 67 -29.73 -18.84 0.16
CA THR A 67 -30.35 -20.12 -0.24
C THR A 67 -30.60 -21.03 0.96
N ILE A 68 -29.67 -21.05 1.92
CA ILE A 68 -29.73 -21.92 3.11
C ILE A 68 -30.45 -21.21 4.28
N ASN A 69 -30.74 -19.91 4.14
CA ASN A 69 -31.35 -19.04 5.15
C ASN A 69 -30.57 -19.02 6.48
N ILE A 70 -29.24 -18.99 6.38
CA ILE A 70 -28.31 -18.86 7.51
C ILE A 70 -27.39 -17.67 7.23
N GLN A 71 -27.08 -16.88 8.24
CA GLN A 71 -26.15 -15.75 8.15
C GLN A 71 -24.96 -15.93 9.10
N ALA A 72 -23.80 -15.42 8.68
CA ALA A 72 -22.67 -15.18 9.57
C ALA A 72 -23.15 -14.38 10.81
N PRO A 73 -22.75 -14.74 12.06
CA PRO A 73 -21.57 -15.54 12.44
C PRO A 73 -21.77 -17.06 12.52
N TYR A 74 -22.80 -17.62 11.87
CA TYR A 74 -23.06 -19.07 11.82
C TYR A 74 -23.17 -19.73 13.21
N SER A 75 -23.80 -19.05 14.16
CA SER A 75 -23.96 -19.51 15.55
C SER A 75 -24.68 -20.85 15.71
N SER A 76 -25.36 -21.32 14.67
CA SER A 76 -25.98 -22.65 14.61
C SER A 76 -25.01 -23.79 14.28
N VAL A 77 -23.83 -23.50 13.71
CA VAL A 77 -22.86 -24.50 13.26
C VAL A 77 -21.46 -24.10 13.71
N ASN A 78 -20.98 -24.72 14.80
CA ASN A 78 -19.70 -24.40 15.43
C ASN A 78 -18.50 -24.47 14.47
N GLU A 79 -18.49 -25.42 13.53
CA GLU A 79 -17.41 -25.57 12.56
C GLU A 79 -17.33 -24.39 11.56
N LEU A 80 -18.48 -23.86 11.13
CA LEU A 80 -18.53 -22.70 10.24
C LEU A 80 -18.20 -21.41 11.02
N ALA A 81 -18.70 -21.29 12.25
CA ALA A 81 -18.38 -20.17 13.13
C ALA A 81 -16.87 -20.05 13.39
N THR A 82 -16.19 -21.19 13.63
CA THR A 82 -14.73 -21.23 13.86
C THR A 82 -13.95 -20.76 12.63
N ARG A 83 -14.33 -21.22 11.43
CA ARG A 83 -13.71 -20.77 10.16
C ARG A 83 -13.93 -19.28 9.93
N TRP A 84 -15.16 -18.81 10.17
CA TRP A 84 -15.50 -17.40 10.04
C TRP A 84 -14.70 -16.51 10.99
N GLN A 85 -14.54 -16.91 12.24
CA GLN A 85 -13.68 -16.20 13.20
C GLN A 85 -12.23 -16.13 12.72
N ARG A 86 -11.69 -17.21 12.15
CA ARG A 86 -10.33 -17.21 11.59
C ARG A 86 -10.20 -16.29 10.39
N ILE A 87 -11.20 -16.25 9.51
CA ILE A 87 -11.28 -15.30 8.39
C ILE A 87 -11.25 -13.85 8.90
N LEU A 88 -12.09 -13.52 9.89
CA LEU A 88 -12.13 -12.18 10.48
C LEU A 88 -10.79 -11.78 11.11
N ALA A 89 -10.17 -12.69 11.87
CA ALA A 89 -8.88 -12.43 12.50
C ALA A 89 -7.74 -12.24 11.48
N LEU A 90 -7.78 -12.94 10.34
CA LEU A 90 -6.83 -12.72 9.25
C LEU A 90 -7.10 -11.41 8.52
N ALA A 91 -8.35 -11.09 8.24
CA ALA A 91 -8.75 -9.85 7.58
C ALA A 91 -8.34 -8.61 8.39
N GLU A 92 -8.53 -8.62 9.71
CA GLU A 92 -8.10 -7.55 10.61
C GLU A 92 -6.58 -7.33 10.56
N LYS A 93 -5.80 -8.43 10.64
CA LYS A 93 -4.34 -8.37 10.52
C LYS A 93 -3.89 -7.81 9.17
N LEU A 94 -4.55 -8.19 8.09
CA LEU A 94 -4.27 -7.69 6.75
C LEU A 94 -4.60 -6.22 6.61
N GLN A 95 -5.72 -5.76 7.18
CA GLN A 95 -6.10 -4.36 7.20
C GLN A 95 -5.04 -3.51 7.92
N TYR A 96 -4.57 -3.96 9.08
CA TYR A 96 -3.51 -3.28 9.82
C TYR A 96 -2.21 -3.20 9.00
N SER A 97 -1.79 -4.33 8.41
CA SER A 97 -0.58 -4.36 7.58
C SER A 97 -0.70 -3.48 6.33
N ASN A 98 -1.87 -3.43 5.71
CA ASN A 98 -2.12 -2.59 4.55
C ASN A 98 -2.09 -1.09 4.91
N LEU A 99 -2.65 -0.72 6.07
CA LEU A 99 -2.55 0.64 6.59
C LEU A 99 -1.10 1.04 6.85
N HIS A 100 -0.30 0.13 7.43
CA HIS A 100 1.13 0.34 7.63
C HIS A 100 1.87 0.58 6.30
N ASN A 101 1.62 -0.25 5.28
CA ASN A 101 2.21 -0.09 3.96
C ASN A 101 1.83 1.27 3.32
N GLY A 102 0.59 1.72 3.52
CA GLY A 102 0.14 3.06 3.09
C GLY A 102 0.91 4.20 3.74
N LEU A 103 1.20 4.10 5.04
CA LEU A 103 2.01 5.10 5.76
C LEU A 103 3.46 5.14 5.24
N LEU A 104 4.07 3.98 4.99
CA LEU A 104 5.43 3.90 4.41
C LEU A 104 5.48 4.57 3.04
N LEU A 105 4.50 4.28 2.18
CA LEU A 105 4.39 4.90 0.85
C LEU A 105 4.25 6.43 0.94
N GLN A 106 3.43 6.92 1.87
CA GLN A 106 3.26 8.35 2.09
C GLN A 106 4.57 9.01 2.51
N GLN A 107 5.32 8.40 3.44
CA GLN A 107 6.65 8.88 3.85
C GLN A 107 7.62 8.94 2.67
N HIS A 108 7.66 7.90 1.83
CA HIS A 108 8.50 7.88 0.63
C HIS A 108 8.17 9.00 -0.36
N ILE A 109 6.88 9.26 -0.59
CA ILE A 109 6.41 10.35 -1.45
C ILE A 109 6.81 11.71 -0.86
N GLU A 110 6.66 11.89 0.45
CA GLU A 110 7.04 13.12 1.14
C GLU A 110 8.54 13.39 1.04
N TYR A 111 9.38 12.39 1.35
CA TYR A 111 10.84 12.51 1.21
C TYR A 111 11.27 12.79 -0.23
N ASN A 112 10.66 12.13 -1.21
CA ASN A 112 10.95 12.38 -2.62
C ASN A 112 10.59 13.82 -3.03
N THR A 113 9.42 14.31 -2.62
CA THR A 113 8.97 15.68 -2.90
C THR A 113 9.89 16.72 -2.27
N GLN A 114 10.31 16.51 -1.02
CA GLN A 114 11.27 17.39 -0.34
C GLN A 114 12.64 17.37 -1.03
N ALA A 115 13.15 16.19 -1.42
CA ALA A 115 14.41 16.07 -2.14
C ALA A 115 14.36 16.81 -3.49
N LEU A 116 13.27 16.66 -4.25
CA LEU A 116 13.05 17.41 -5.49
C LEU A 116 13.00 18.92 -5.26
N ALA A 117 12.36 19.39 -4.18
CA ALA A 117 12.34 20.81 -3.83
C ALA A 117 13.75 21.37 -3.55
N VAL A 118 14.58 20.62 -2.82
CA VAL A 118 15.99 20.99 -2.56
C VAL A 118 16.82 21.00 -3.84
N LEU A 119 16.59 20.04 -4.77
CA LEU A 119 17.30 20.01 -6.05
C LEU A 119 16.86 21.15 -6.99
N ASN A 120 15.55 21.46 -7.02
CA ASN A 120 15.00 22.53 -7.85
C ASN A 120 15.44 23.92 -7.37
N THR A 121 15.51 24.17 -6.06
CA THR A 121 15.99 25.45 -5.51
C THR A 121 17.46 25.74 -5.86
N ARG A 122 18.28 24.70 -6.11
CA ARG A 122 19.69 24.86 -6.50
C ARG A 122 19.91 25.11 -7.99
N HIS A 123 18.99 24.71 -8.87
CA HIS A 123 19.09 24.98 -10.31
C HIS A 123 18.80 26.45 -10.69
N GLY A 124 18.23 27.24 -9.77
CA GLY A 124 17.93 28.66 -9.98
C GLY A 124 19.00 29.64 -9.49
N GLN A 125 20.06 29.19 -8.78
CA GLN A 125 21.19 30.04 -8.44
C GLN A 125 22.20 30.04 -9.59
N THR A 126 21.82 30.67 -10.69
CA THR A 126 22.78 31.19 -11.66
C THR A 126 23.62 32.24 -10.94
N LEU A 127 24.73 31.80 -10.34
CA LEU A 127 25.74 32.69 -9.73
C LEU A 127 26.29 33.68 -10.77
N TYR A 128 26.06 33.40 -12.05
CA TYR A 128 26.41 34.21 -13.20
C TYR A 128 25.23 34.24 -14.20
N GLY A 129 24.83 35.44 -14.62
CA GLY A 129 23.93 35.61 -15.75
C GLY A 129 24.59 35.19 -17.08
N PRO A 130 23.85 35.14 -18.20
CA PRO A 130 24.39 34.86 -19.54
C PRO A 130 25.59 35.74 -19.93
N ASP A 131 25.67 36.95 -19.36
CA ASP A 131 26.77 37.90 -19.55
C ASP A 131 27.95 37.72 -18.59
N GLY A 132 27.96 36.67 -17.76
CA GLY A 132 29.11 36.38 -16.89
C GLY A 132 29.34 37.38 -15.75
N HIS A 133 28.30 38.10 -15.30
CA HIS A 133 28.39 38.95 -14.11
C HIS A 133 27.74 38.33 -12.87
N SER A 134 28.50 38.26 -11.76
CA SER A 134 28.00 37.85 -10.46
C SER A 134 27.23 38.99 -9.80
N LYS A 135 25.97 38.76 -9.42
CA LYS A 135 25.20 39.70 -8.57
C LYS A 135 25.64 39.57 -7.10
N GLY A 136 26.93 39.70 -6.85
CA GLY A 136 27.55 39.72 -5.53
C GLY A 136 28.28 41.04 -5.32
N ALA A 137 27.80 41.81 -4.33
CA ALA A 137 28.48 42.97 -3.72
C ALA A 137 28.75 44.20 -4.61
N SER A 138 27.71 45.02 -4.83
CA SER A 138 27.91 46.49 -4.93
C SER A 138 27.32 47.16 -3.68
N LEU A 139 27.82 46.76 -2.52
CA LEU A 139 27.59 47.39 -1.23
C LEU A 139 28.93 47.35 -0.49
N LEU A 140 29.92 48.14 -0.93
CA LEU A 140 31.09 48.62 -0.15
C LEU A 140 32.15 49.14 -1.12
N GLY A 141 32.29 50.46 -1.24
CA GLY A 141 33.37 51.04 -2.06
C GLY A 141 33.30 52.53 -2.34
N ARG A 142 32.88 53.36 -1.36
CA ARG A 142 33.10 54.81 -1.39
C ARG A 142 34.58 55.08 -1.10
N LYS A 143 35.36 55.71 -2.02
CA LYS A 143 36.26 56.87 -1.77
C LYS A 143 37.31 57.15 -2.88
N ILE A 144 37.39 58.44 -3.24
CA ILE A 144 38.57 59.30 -3.60
C ILE A 144 39.34 58.95 -4.90
N GLY A 145 39.69 59.88 -5.79
CA GLY A 145 39.62 61.34 -5.81
C GLY A 145 40.50 61.94 -6.92
N ILE A 146 40.46 63.28 -6.98
CA ILE A 146 41.08 64.25 -7.92
C ILE A 146 40.41 64.30 -9.29
#